data_AF-R9JV55-F1
#
_entry.id   AF-R9JV55-F1
#
_cell.length_a   1.000
_cell.length_b   1.000
_cell.length_c   1.000
_cell.angle_alpha   90.00
_cell.angle_beta   90.00
_cell.angle_gamma   90.00
#
_symmetry.space_group_name_H-M   'P 1'
#
loop_
_entity.id
_entity.type
_entity.pdbx_description
1 polymer ?
#
loop_
_entity_poly.entity_id
_entity_poly.type
_entity_poly.pdbx_seq_one_letter_code
_entity_poly.pdbx_strand_id
1 'polypeptide(L)'
;MTTNKQYILMAEGITDCSLLEAILEKYLGFVQYKNVNELPLLFQEMIGKYPAAAGELQRQDSPTFFHKDAVCVAVKQAGGCSKIPEKISLFVELIDKLESYDTFGGFLVFCDTDLNTKDEFKSDFSKKLLANEIPFKNDYIEFLENQIICKLYLFPRVGVGAIEKLLLECSNISYNRLYQDAQEYRNKMMSEDYQELRKKCWAKKNAVQEFYSDKVQFGAISTVLKPDKPVRFTIKDKLIKSEYFDSYMKLPEFKELHNFLQHNLVL
;
A
#
# COMPACT_ATOMS: atom_id res chain seq x y z
N MET A 1 -31.09 -4.74 -8.43
CA MET A 1 -30.07 -4.65 -7.38
C MET A 1 -28.87 -3.99 -8.01
N THR A 2 -28.42 -2.86 -7.49
CA THR A 2 -27.13 -2.26 -7.89
C THR A 2 -26.05 -3.26 -7.52
N THR A 3 -25.37 -3.84 -8.51
CA THR A 3 -24.28 -4.78 -8.28
C THR A 3 -23.11 -4.02 -7.67
N ASN A 4 -22.71 -4.40 -6.46
CA ASN A 4 -21.57 -3.79 -5.80
C ASN A 4 -20.29 -4.17 -6.56
N LYS A 5 -19.58 -3.19 -7.12
CA LYS A 5 -18.26 -3.40 -7.73
C LYS A 5 -17.20 -3.60 -6.64
N GLN A 6 -16.41 -4.64 -6.77
CA GLN A 6 -15.41 -5.07 -5.79
C GLN A 6 -14.01 -4.85 -6.33
N TYR A 7 -13.19 -4.08 -5.63
CA TYR A 7 -11.80 -3.81 -5.99
C TYR A 7 -10.86 -4.37 -4.92
N ILE A 8 -9.72 -4.89 -5.36
CA ILE A 8 -8.62 -5.28 -4.46
C ILE A 8 -7.48 -4.27 -4.65
N LEU A 9 -7.24 -3.46 -3.62
CA LEU A 9 -6.13 -2.52 -3.56
C LEU A 9 -4.94 -3.21 -2.89
N MET A 10 -3.95 -3.62 -3.69
CA MET A 10 -2.75 -4.30 -3.24
C MET A 10 -1.62 -3.31 -3.03
N ALA A 11 -0.95 -3.39 -1.89
CA ALA A 11 0.23 -2.59 -1.60
C ALA A 11 1.40 -3.44 -1.12
N GLU A 12 2.62 -2.93 -1.21
CA GLU A 12 3.81 -3.68 -0.78
C GLU A 12 3.74 -4.08 0.70
N GLY A 13 3.57 -3.09 1.58
CA GLY A 13 3.68 -3.25 3.02
C GLY A 13 2.60 -2.53 3.81
N ILE A 14 2.70 -2.67 5.13
CA ILE A 14 1.71 -2.13 6.06
C ILE A 14 1.69 -0.60 6.09
N THR A 15 2.84 0.05 5.87
CA THR A 15 2.97 1.51 5.79
C THR A 15 2.14 2.05 4.62
N ASP A 16 2.26 1.39 3.47
CA ASP A 16 1.52 1.70 2.24
C ASP A 16 0.03 1.51 2.43
N CYS A 17 -0.38 0.34 2.93
CA CYS A 17 -1.78 0.10 3.27
C CYS A 17 -2.33 1.16 4.22
N SER A 18 -1.55 1.61 5.21
CA SER A 18 -2.01 2.62 6.17
C SER A 18 -2.28 3.97 5.54
N LEU A 19 -1.46 4.39 4.56
CA LEU A 19 -1.72 5.62 3.80
C LEU A 19 -2.98 5.46 2.95
N LEU A 20 -3.09 4.36 2.22
CA LEU A 20 -4.22 4.10 1.33
C LEU A 20 -5.54 4.02 2.12
N GLU A 21 -5.55 3.28 3.24
CA GLU A 21 -6.66 3.20 4.18
C GLU A 21 -7.06 4.60 4.68
N ALA A 22 -6.10 5.43 5.06
CA ALA A 22 -6.38 6.78 5.55
C ALA A 22 -6.95 7.70 4.46
N ILE A 23 -6.48 7.60 3.22
CA ILE A 23 -7.03 8.38 2.10
C ILE A 23 -8.46 7.93 1.79
N LEU A 24 -8.70 6.61 1.72
CA LEU A 24 -10.03 6.04 1.50
C LEU A 24 -11.02 6.55 2.56
N GLU A 25 -10.66 6.43 3.84
CA GLU A 25 -11.53 6.77 4.96
C GLU A 25 -11.77 8.27 5.08
N LYS A 26 -10.69 9.08 5.03
CA LYS A 26 -10.75 10.49 5.44
C LYS A 26 -11.01 11.46 4.31
N TYR A 27 -10.67 11.10 3.07
CA TYR A 27 -10.72 12.01 1.92
C TYR A 27 -11.68 11.53 0.84
N LEU A 28 -11.86 10.21 0.69
CA LEU A 28 -12.77 9.64 -0.31
C LEU A 28 -14.13 9.21 0.27
N GLY A 29 -14.28 9.21 1.60
CA GLY A 29 -15.55 8.96 2.30
C GLY A 29 -15.93 7.48 2.36
N PHE A 30 -14.97 6.57 2.20
CA PHE A 30 -15.20 5.15 2.40
C PHE A 30 -15.36 4.84 3.89
N VAL A 31 -16.28 3.91 4.20
CA VAL A 31 -16.53 3.43 5.55
C VAL A 31 -15.98 2.01 5.68
N GLN A 32 -15.28 1.74 6.78
CA GLN A 32 -14.77 0.39 7.05
C GLN A 32 -15.92 -0.55 7.42
N TYR A 33 -15.96 -1.74 6.82
CA TYR A 33 -16.86 -2.80 7.25
C TYR A 33 -16.57 -3.23 8.69
N LYS A 34 -17.64 -3.47 9.46
CA LYS A 34 -17.54 -3.90 10.87
C LYS A 34 -18.02 -5.33 11.10
N ASN A 35 -18.76 -5.90 10.16
CA ASN A 35 -19.36 -7.22 10.27
C ASN A 35 -19.05 -8.06 9.02
N VAL A 36 -18.61 -9.30 9.22
CA VAL A 36 -18.32 -10.25 8.14
C VAL A 36 -19.54 -10.55 7.28
N ASN A 37 -20.73 -10.54 7.88
CA ASN A 37 -21.98 -10.84 7.18
C ASN A 37 -22.39 -9.74 6.17
N GLU A 38 -21.76 -8.57 6.24
CA GLU A 38 -21.98 -7.47 5.31
C GLU A 38 -21.00 -7.50 4.13
N LEU A 39 -19.96 -8.34 4.19
CA LEU A 39 -18.95 -8.42 3.14
C LEU A 39 -19.48 -9.18 1.92
N PRO A 40 -19.09 -8.77 0.70
CA PRO A 40 -19.25 -9.61 -0.49
C PRO A 40 -18.55 -10.97 -0.33
N LEU A 41 -19.07 -12.00 -1.00
CA LEU A 41 -18.58 -13.38 -0.85
C LEU A 41 -17.07 -13.50 -1.14
N LEU A 42 -16.58 -12.85 -2.20
CA LEU A 42 -15.15 -12.81 -2.51
C LEU A 42 -14.33 -12.29 -1.32
N PHE A 43 -14.79 -11.23 -0.64
CA PHE A 43 -14.08 -10.64 0.49
C PHE A 43 -14.17 -11.51 1.75
N GLN A 44 -15.27 -12.25 1.95
CA GLN A 44 -15.38 -13.22 3.04
C GLN A 44 -14.31 -14.33 2.91
N GLU A 45 -14.07 -14.83 1.70
CA GLU A 45 -13.04 -15.85 1.44
C GLU A 45 -11.61 -15.31 1.57
N MET A 46 -11.41 -13.99 1.52
CA MET A 46 -10.10 -13.35 1.77
C MET A 46 -9.77 -13.20 3.25
N ILE A 47 -10.70 -13.47 4.17
CA ILE A 47 -10.45 -13.39 5.62
C ILE A 47 -9.50 -14.51 6.01
N GLY A 48 -8.40 -14.13 6.66
CA GLY A 48 -7.40 -15.07 7.15
C GLY A 48 -8.02 -16.02 8.17
N LYS A 49 -7.84 -17.33 7.95
CA LYS A 49 -8.34 -18.38 8.86
C LYS A 49 -7.28 -18.71 9.90
N TYR A 50 -7.72 -19.03 11.11
CA TYR A 50 -6.84 -19.49 12.19
C TYR A 50 -7.53 -20.60 13.01
N PRO A 51 -6.90 -21.77 13.18
CA PRO A 51 -5.63 -22.19 12.56
C PRO A 51 -5.75 -22.28 11.03
N ALA A 52 -4.60 -22.30 10.34
CA ALA A 52 -4.60 -22.50 8.89
C ALA A 52 -5.13 -23.91 8.53
N ALA A 53 -5.51 -24.12 7.26
CA ALA A 53 -6.20 -25.34 6.83
C ALA A 53 -5.39 -26.64 7.09
N ALA A 54 -4.05 -26.56 7.08
CA ALA A 54 -3.16 -27.67 7.39
C ALA A 54 -2.75 -27.73 8.89
N GLY A 55 -3.41 -26.94 9.74
CA GLY A 55 -3.23 -26.93 11.19
C GLY A 55 -2.12 -26.00 11.68
N GLU A 56 -1.48 -25.21 10.80
CA GLU A 56 -0.43 -24.30 11.23
C GLU A 56 -0.99 -23.21 12.16
N LEU A 57 -0.28 -23.00 13.27
CA LEU A 57 -0.59 -21.96 14.26
C LEU A 57 -0.04 -20.60 13.86
N GLN A 58 -0.06 -20.29 12.56
CA GLN A 58 0.28 -18.97 12.02
C GLN A 58 -1.00 -18.24 11.64
N ARG A 59 -1.14 -17.00 12.12
CA ARG A 59 -2.28 -16.15 11.74
C ARG A 59 -2.12 -15.73 10.29
N GLN A 60 -3.12 -16.02 9.47
CA GLN A 60 -3.19 -15.50 8.12
C GLN A 60 -3.61 -14.02 8.15
N ASP A 61 -2.89 -13.20 7.40
CA ASP A 61 -3.15 -11.76 7.28
C ASP A 61 -4.48 -11.51 6.56
N SER A 62 -5.34 -10.69 7.16
CA SER A 62 -6.64 -10.30 6.58
C SER A 62 -6.56 -8.90 5.98
N PRO A 63 -7.19 -8.66 4.81
CA PRO A 63 -7.35 -7.30 4.28
C PRO A 63 -8.15 -6.41 5.24
N THR A 64 -8.00 -5.10 5.10
CA THR A 64 -8.95 -4.13 5.64
C THR A 64 -10.01 -3.85 4.59
N PHE A 65 -11.29 -4.02 4.93
CA PHE A 65 -12.40 -3.89 3.98
C PHE A 65 -13.16 -2.58 4.15
N PHE A 66 -13.50 -1.94 3.05
CA PHE A 66 -14.22 -0.68 2.99
C PHE A 66 -15.37 -0.72 1.98
N HIS A 67 -16.34 0.16 2.17
CA HIS A 67 -17.39 0.42 1.19
C HIS A 67 -17.76 1.90 1.10
N LYS A 68 -18.25 2.29 -0.07
CA LYS A 68 -18.93 3.56 -0.32
C LYS A 68 -19.91 3.34 -1.46
N ASP A 69 -21.17 3.67 -1.26
CA ASP A 69 -22.23 3.45 -2.25
C ASP A 69 -22.22 2.00 -2.78
N ALA A 70 -22.10 1.82 -4.10
CA ALA A 70 -22.01 0.51 -4.75
C ALA A 70 -20.57 0.02 -4.97
N VAL A 71 -19.58 0.55 -4.24
CA VAL A 71 -18.16 0.21 -4.40
C VAL A 71 -17.63 -0.39 -3.09
N CYS A 72 -17.01 -1.56 -3.20
CA CYS A 72 -16.36 -2.29 -2.12
C CYS A 72 -14.86 -2.38 -2.40
N VAL A 73 -14.02 -2.15 -1.40
CA VAL A 73 -12.55 -2.17 -1.54
C VAL A 73 -11.94 -3.03 -0.45
N ALA A 74 -11.09 -3.98 -0.84
CA ALA A 74 -10.21 -4.70 0.07
C ALA A 74 -8.79 -4.13 -0.04
N VAL A 75 -8.23 -3.59 1.04
CA VAL A 75 -6.84 -3.12 1.09
C VAL A 75 -5.97 -4.23 1.65
N LYS A 76 -5.01 -4.73 0.87
CA LYS A 76 -4.19 -5.90 1.21
C LYS A 76 -2.71 -5.65 1.02
N GLN A 77 -1.91 -5.99 2.03
CA GLN A 77 -0.47 -6.01 1.89
C GLN A 77 0.02 -7.29 1.20
N ALA A 78 1.03 -7.14 0.35
CA ALA A 78 1.70 -8.21 -0.35
C ALA A 78 2.84 -8.84 0.46
N GLY A 79 3.43 -8.08 1.39
CA GLY A 79 4.59 -8.54 2.16
C GLY A 79 5.87 -8.52 1.32
N GLY A 80 6.00 -7.49 0.48
CA GLY A 80 7.09 -7.27 -0.47
C GLY A 80 6.59 -7.14 -1.90
N CYS A 81 7.18 -6.21 -2.66
CA CYS A 81 6.85 -5.97 -4.07
C CYS A 81 6.93 -7.25 -4.93
N SER A 82 7.91 -8.12 -4.65
CA SER A 82 8.11 -9.37 -5.40
C SER A 82 6.98 -10.39 -5.27
N LYS A 83 6.13 -10.28 -4.23
CA LYS A 83 5.01 -11.20 -3.93
C LYS A 83 3.67 -10.73 -4.48
N ILE A 84 3.61 -9.52 -5.04
CA ILE A 84 2.36 -8.98 -5.57
C ILE A 84 1.83 -9.86 -6.72
N PRO A 85 2.64 -10.23 -7.75
CA PRO A 85 2.17 -11.11 -8.82
C PRO A 85 1.59 -12.43 -8.31
N GLU A 86 2.29 -13.11 -7.41
CA GLU A 86 1.85 -14.39 -6.82
C GLU A 86 0.50 -14.25 -6.11
N LYS A 87 0.30 -13.17 -5.35
CA LYS A 87 -0.98 -12.90 -4.70
C LYS A 87 -2.09 -12.57 -5.67
N ILE A 88 -1.80 -11.84 -6.75
CA ILE A 88 -2.79 -11.61 -7.82
C ILE A 88 -3.22 -12.95 -8.41
N SER A 89 -2.29 -13.85 -8.72
CA SER A 89 -2.62 -15.18 -9.26
C SER A 89 -3.59 -15.94 -8.34
N LEU A 90 -3.31 -15.98 -7.04
CA LEU A 90 -4.19 -16.63 -6.06
C LEU A 90 -5.58 -15.99 -5.99
N PHE A 91 -5.68 -14.67 -6.12
CA PHE A 91 -6.97 -13.99 -6.12
C PHE A 91 -7.74 -14.16 -7.43
N VAL A 92 -7.04 -14.27 -8.55
CA VAL A 92 -7.67 -14.57 -9.85
C VAL A 92 -8.30 -15.95 -9.83
N GLU A 93 -7.59 -16.97 -9.32
CA GLU A 93 -8.15 -18.31 -9.12
C GLU A 93 -9.38 -18.29 -8.18
N LEU A 94 -9.35 -17.46 -7.13
CA LEU A 94 -10.49 -17.31 -6.24
C LEU A 94 -11.69 -16.63 -6.92
N ILE A 95 -11.44 -15.60 -7.74
CA ILE A 95 -12.48 -14.91 -8.52
C ILE A 95 -13.13 -15.88 -9.51
N ASP A 96 -12.33 -16.70 -10.18
CA ASP A 96 -12.78 -17.74 -11.09
C ASP A 96 -13.69 -18.76 -10.40
N LYS A 97 -13.20 -19.33 -9.29
CA LYS A 97 -13.93 -20.30 -8.48
C LYS A 97 -15.28 -19.78 -7.98
N LEU A 98 -15.37 -18.48 -7.71
CA LEU A 98 -16.58 -17.82 -7.22
C LEU A 98 -17.43 -17.19 -8.34
N GLU A 99 -17.06 -17.38 -9.62
CA GLU A 99 -17.72 -16.82 -10.80
C GLU A 99 -17.99 -15.30 -10.64
N SER A 100 -17.07 -14.57 -10.00
CA SER A 100 -17.31 -13.21 -9.53
C SER A 100 -16.91 -12.11 -10.52
N TYR A 101 -16.56 -12.46 -11.75
CA TYR A 101 -16.06 -11.56 -12.79
C TYR A 101 -16.96 -10.35 -13.04
N ASP A 102 -18.28 -10.53 -13.10
CA ASP A 102 -19.25 -9.45 -13.35
C ASP A 102 -19.29 -8.38 -12.26
N THR A 103 -18.89 -8.76 -11.04
CA THR A 103 -18.86 -7.87 -9.88
C THR A 103 -17.46 -7.40 -9.52
N PHE A 104 -16.42 -7.99 -10.14
CA PHE A 104 -15.04 -7.65 -9.85
C PHE A 104 -14.58 -6.46 -10.70
N GLY A 105 -14.33 -5.34 -10.03
CA GLY A 105 -13.89 -4.09 -10.66
C GLY A 105 -12.41 -4.07 -11.05
N GLY A 106 -11.59 -4.93 -10.44
CA GLY A 106 -10.17 -5.10 -10.78
C GLY A 106 -9.20 -4.93 -9.62
N PHE A 107 -7.93 -5.11 -9.94
CA PHE A 107 -6.80 -4.86 -9.06
C PHE A 107 -6.28 -3.44 -9.24
N LEU A 108 -6.07 -2.75 -8.11
CA LEU A 108 -5.30 -1.51 -8.05
C LEU A 108 -4.04 -1.82 -7.27
N VAL A 109 -2.86 -1.66 -7.88
CA VAL A 109 -1.59 -2.04 -7.27
C VAL A 109 -0.81 -0.77 -6.97
N PHE A 110 -0.50 -0.55 -5.70
CA PHE A 110 0.36 0.53 -5.24
C PHE A 110 1.72 -0.03 -4.84
N CYS A 111 2.78 0.46 -5.46
CA CYS A 111 4.14 0.10 -5.10
C CYS A 111 5.01 1.35 -5.14
N ASP A 112 5.98 1.42 -4.25
CA ASP A 112 7.11 2.29 -4.49
C ASP A 112 8.18 1.56 -5.31
N THR A 113 9.05 2.33 -5.96
CA THR A 113 10.05 1.77 -6.86
C THR A 113 11.35 1.44 -6.15
N ASP A 114 11.47 1.76 -4.86
CA ASP A 114 12.69 1.65 -4.05
C ASP A 114 13.91 2.27 -4.76
N LEU A 115 14.74 1.41 -5.35
CA LEU A 115 15.96 1.72 -6.10
C LEU A 115 15.86 1.30 -7.58
N ASN A 116 14.75 0.69 -7.97
CA ASN A 116 14.48 0.26 -9.34
C ASN A 116 13.80 1.39 -10.13
N THR A 117 13.92 1.33 -11.44
CA THR A 117 13.12 2.13 -12.36
C THR A 117 11.72 1.53 -12.52
N LYS A 118 10.78 2.34 -13.03
CA LYS A 118 9.42 1.87 -13.33
C LYS A 118 9.38 0.79 -14.40
N ASP A 119 10.28 0.86 -15.38
CA ASP A 119 10.33 -0.12 -16.46
C ASP A 119 10.89 -1.45 -15.97
N GLU A 120 11.91 -1.43 -15.11
CA GLU A 120 12.41 -2.63 -14.42
C GLU A 120 11.30 -3.28 -13.58
N PHE A 121 10.56 -2.47 -12.80
CA PHE A 121 9.43 -2.97 -12.02
C PHE A 121 8.36 -3.62 -12.91
N LYS A 122 7.90 -2.91 -13.95
CA LYS A 122 6.87 -3.42 -14.87
C LYS A 122 7.32 -4.69 -15.59
N SER A 123 8.59 -4.77 -15.98
CA SER A 123 9.16 -5.94 -16.63
C SER A 123 9.17 -7.15 -15.68
N ASP A 124 9.64 -6.98 -14.44
CA ASP A 124 9.64 -8.05 -13.44
C ASP A 124 8.23 -8.49 -13.06
N PHE A 125 7.33 -7.52 -12.86
CA PHE A 125 5.91 -7.76 -12.56
C PHE A 125 5.23 -8.58 -13.66
N SER A 126 5.38 -8.16 -14.92
CA SER A 126 4.82 -8.86 -16.09
C SER A 126 5.40 -10.28 -16.23
N LYS A 127 6.72 -10.43 -16.08
CA LYS A 127 7.39 -11.73 -16.16
C LYS A 127 6.89 -12.71 -15.10
N LYS A 128 6.68 -12.25 -13.87
CA LYS A 128 6.19 -13.08 -12.75
C LYS A 128 4.72 -13.46 -12.89
N LEU A 129 3.88 -12.58 -13.42
CA LEU A 129 2.49 -12.94 -13.74
C LEU A 129 2.45 -13.96 -14.88
N LEU A 130 3.26 -13.76 -15.93
CA LEU A 130 3.35 -14.70 -17.05
C LEU A 130 3.84 -16.09 -16.62
N ALA A 131 4.72 -16.16 -15.62
CA ALA A 131 5.16 -17.43 -15.03
C ALA A 131 4.02 -18.21 -14.35
N ASN A 132 2.91 -17.55 -14.03
CA ASN A 132 1.66 -18.16 -13.55
C ASN A 132 0.59 -18.20 -14.65
N GLU A 133 0.98 -18.13 -15.93
CA GLU A 133 0.07 -18.17 -17.08
C GLU A 133 -0.96 -17.03 -17.11
N ILE A 134 -0.62 -15.88 -16.49
CA ILE A 134 -1.45 -14.67 -16.46
C ILE A 134 -0.72 -13.56 -17.23
N PRO A 135 -0.97 -13.38 -18.54
CA PRO A 135 -0.40 -12.27 -19.28
C PRO A 135 -0.83 -10.92 -18.68
N PHE A 136 0.10 -9.95 -18.61
CA PHE A 136 -0.18 -8.58 -18.19
C PHE A 136 0.14 -7.59 -19.31
N LYS A 137 -0.86 -6.85 -19.78
CA LYS A 137 -0.71 -5.89 -20.87
C LYS A 137 -1.72 -4.75 -20.75
N ASN A 138 -1.25 -3.51 -20.97
CA ASN A 138 -2.09 -2.30 -21.03
C ASN A 138 -3.03 -2.11 -19.82
N ASP A 139 -2.54 -2.38 -18.60
CA ASP A 139 -3.32 -2.36 -17.36
C ASP A 139 -4.44 -3.42 -17.26
N TYR A 140 -4.29 -4.52 -17.98
CA TYR A 140 -5.15 -5.70 -17.86
C TYR A 140 -4.32 -6.95 -17.63
N ILE A 141 -4.90 -7.89 -16.90
CA ILE A 141 -4.47 -9.28 -16.88
C ILE A 141 -5.48 -10.15 -17.61
N GLU A 142 -4.97 -11.19 -18.27
CA GLU A 142 -5.77 -12.20 -18.96
C GLU A 142 -5.72 -13.50 -18.16
N PHE A 143 -6.88 -14.10 -17.90
CA PHE A 143 -6.97 -15.41 -17.27
C PHE A 143 -8.13 -16.19 -17.88
N LEU A 144 -7.82 -17.35 -18.46
CA LEU A 144 -8.75 -18.12 -19.30
C LEU A 144 -9.32 -17.23 -20.42
N GLU A 145 -10.63 -17.02 -20.44
CA GLU A 145 -11.33 -16.17 -21.44
C GLU A 145 -11.71 -14.79 -20.87
N ASN A 146 -11.27 -14.47 -19.64
CA ASN A 146 -11.63 -13.24 -18.96
C ASN A 146 -10.50 -12.21 -18.97
N GLN A 147 -10.89 -10.94 -19.11
CA GLN A 147 -10.00 -9.80 -19.00
C GLN A 147 -10.30 -9.03 -17.72
N ILE A 148 -9.31 -8.92 -16.83
CA ILE A 148 -9.44 -8.24 -15.54
C ILE A 148 -8.59 -6.98 -15.52
N ILE A 149 -9.17 -5.87 -15.07
CA ILE A 149 -8.43 -4.62 -14.87
C ILE A 149 -7.35 -4.83 -13.80
N CYS A 150 -6.12 -4.43 -14.09
CA CYS A 150 -4.99 -4.44 -13.17
C CYS A 150 -4.14 -3.18 -13.39
N LYS A 151 -4.37 -2.14 -12.60
CA LYS A 151 -3.70 -0.84 -12.76
C LYS A 151 -2.57 -0.66 -11.77
N LEU A 152 -1.41 -0.24 -12.26
CA LEU A 152 -0.22 0.02 -11.44
C LEU A 152 -0.07 1.52 -11.12
N TYR A 153 0.02 1.85 -9.83
CA TYR A 153 0.53 3.12 -9.35
C TYR A 153 1.94 2.91 -8.78
N LEU A 154 2.94 3.43 -9.50
CA LEU A 154 4.35 3.33 -9.12
C LEU A 154 4.86 4.67 -8.57
N PHE A 155 5.21 4.68 -7.28
CA PHE A 155 5.74 5.83 -6.56
C PHE A 155 7.28 5.84 -6.54
N PRO A 156 7.95 7.00 -6.62
CA PRO A 156 7.41 8.32 -6.95
C PRO A 156 7.11 8.44 -8.45
N ARG A 157 6.45 9.52 -8.87
CA ARG A 157 6.19 9.80 -10.29
C ARG A 157 7.48 9.85 -11.11
N VAL A 158 8.52 10.50 -10.59
CA VAL A 158 9.81 10.70 -11.25
C VAL A 158 10.94 10.17 -10.37
N GLY A 159 11.83 9.37 -10.96
CA GLY A 159 12.99 8.82 -10.27
C GLY A 159 12.66 7.59 -9.44
N VAL A 160 13.32 7.48 -8.29
CA VAL A 160 13.23 6.34 -7.37
C VAL A 160 13.01 6.83 -5.93
N GLY A 161 12.35 6.02 -5.11
CA GLY A 161 12.09 6.37 -3.73
C GLY A 161 11.01 5.50 -3.11
N ALA A 162 10.73 5.79 -1.85
CA ALA A 162 9.72 5.10 -1.06
C ALA A 162 8.71 6.04 -0.44
N ILE A 163 7.58 5.47 -0.04
CA ILE A 163 6.45 6.20 0.54
C ILE A 163 6.84 7.06 1.74
N GLU A 164 7.90 6.70 2.49
CA GLU A 164 8.37 7.51 3.62
C GLU A 164 8.74 8.94 3.21
N LYS A 165 9.18 9.20 1.98
CA LYS A 165 9.40 10.58 1.50
C LYS A 165 8.11 11.40 1.51
N LEU A 166 7.02 10.83 1.00
CA LEU A 166 5.72 11.50 1.00
C LEU A 166 5.19 11.71 2.42
N LEU A 167 5.37 10.72 3.30
CA LEU A 167 4.96 10.82 4.70
C LEU A 167 5.77 11.87 5.47
N LEU A 168 7.05 12.03 5.13
CA LEU A 168 7.92 13.08 5.64
C LEU A 168 7.48 14.46 5.18
N GLU A 169 7.11 14.63 3.90
CA GLU A 169 6.53 15.89 3.39
C GLU A 169 5.21 16.24 4.11
N CYS A 170 4.33 15.25 4.28
CA CYS A 170 3.11 15.42 5.06
C CYS A 170 3.42 15.81 6.52
N SER A 171 4.46 15.21 7.12
CA SER A 171 4.87 15.50 8.50
C SER A 171 5.45 16.90 8.63
N ASN A 172 6.17 17.38 7.62
CA ASN A 172 6.69 18.74 7.57
C ASN A 172 5.55 19.78 7.53
N ILE A 173 4.46 19.48 6.81
CA ILE A 173 3.26 20.33 6.77
C ILE A 173 2.55 20.34 8.13
N SER A 174 2.32 19.17 8.72
CA SER A 174 1.47 19.06 9.92
C SER A 174 2.19 19.29 11.24
N TYR A 175 3.48 18.97 11.29
CA TYR A 175 4.29 18.94 12.51
C TYR A 175 5.72 19.44 12.23
N ASN A 176 5.85 20.62 11.62
CA ASN A 176 7.14 21.16 11.15
C ASN A 176 8.26 21.10 12.19
N ARG A 177 8.01 21.49 13.44
CA ARG A 177 9.03 21.45 14.50
C ARG A 177 9.52 20.03 14.78
N LEU A 178 8.58 19.08 14.91
CA LEU A 178 8.92 17.67 15.11
C LEU A 178 9.65 17.08 13.90
N TYR A 179 9.27 17.50 12.68
CA TYR A 179 9.99 17.12 11.47
C TYR A 179 11.45 17.58 11.51
N GLN A 180 11.72 18.82 11.92
CA GLN A 180 13.07 19.37 12.08
C GLN A 180 13.86 18.61 13.14
N ASP A 181 13.28 18.40 14.32
CA ASP A 181 13.95 17.67 15.41
C ASP A 181 14.27 16.21 14.96
N ALA A 182 13.38 15.56 14.22
CA ALA A 182 13.62 14.23 13.66
C ALA A 182 14.67 14.24 12.54
N GLN A 183 14.75 15.31 11.75
CA GLN A 183 15.78 15.49 10.72
C GLN A 183 17.17 15.61 11.37
N GLU A 184 17.30 16.37 12.46
CA GLU A 184 18.53 16.45 13.24
C GLU A 184 18.94 15.08 13.80
N TYR A 185 17.97 14.32 14.33
CA TYR A 185 18.20 12.94 14.77
C TYR A 185 18.70 12.05 13.63
N ARG A 186 18.06 12.09 12.46
CA ARG A 186 18.50 11.37 11.25
C ARG A 186 19.93 11.75 10.88
N ASN A 187 20.25 13.04 10.84
CA ASN A 187 21.58 13.52 10.47
C ASN A 187 22.65 13.02 11.44
N LYS A 188 22.35 13.02 12.75
CA LYS A 188 23.22 12.41 13.75
C LYS A 188 23.40 10.91 13.50
N MET A 189 22.33 10.17 13.22
CA MET A 189 22.42 8.74 12.90
C MET A 189 23.18 8.47 11.60
N MET A 190 23.32 9.45 10.70
CA MET A 190 24.08 9.35 9.45
C MET A 190 25.56 9.78 9.59
N SER A 191 25.99 10.30 10.74
CA SER A 191 27.39 10.69 10.98
C SER A 191 28.34 9.49 10.96
N GLU A 192 29.65 9.74 10.90
CA GLU A 192 30.68 8.69 10.93
C GLU A 192 30.65 7.88 12.23
N ASP A 193 30.25 8.49 13.36
CA ASP A 193 30.17 7.85 14.67
C ASP A 193 29.26 6.61 14.67
N TYR A 194 28.25 6.60 13.80
CA TYR A 194 27.27 5.51 13.70
C TYR A 194 27.49 4.61 12.46
N GLN A 195 28.58 4.79 11.72
CA GLN A 195 28.82 4.07 10.46
C GLN A 195 28.83 2.55 10.66
N GLU A 196 29.52 2.07 11.69
CA GLU A 196 29.62 0.63 11.96
C GLU A 196 28.28 0.03 12.38
N LEU A 197 27.46 0.79 13.13
CA LEU A 197 26.09 0.38 13.45
C LEU A 197 25.24 0.26 12.18
N ARG A 198 25.29 1.25 11.28
CA ARG A 198 24.52 1.23 10.03
C ARG A 198 24.96 0.08 9.12
N LYS A 199 26.27 -0.17 8.96
CA LYS A 199 26.76 -1.31 8.16
C LYS A 199 26.31 -2.65 8.72
N LYS A 200 26.24 -2.76 10.05
CA LYS A 200 25.82 -3.99 10.76
C LYS A 200 24.31 -4.22 10.70
N CYS A 201 23.50 -3.17 10.91
CA CYS A 201 22.07 -3.30 11.17
C CYS A 201 21.17 -2.85 10.01
N TRP A 202 21.66 -2.00 9.10
CA TRP A 202 20.88 -1.46 8.00
C TRP A 202 21.28 -2.10 6.68
N ALA A 203 22.45 -1.73 6.16
CA ALA A 203 22.96 -2.25 4.89
C ALA A 203 24.45 -1.97 4.76
N LYS A 204 25.17 -2.82 4.02
CA LYS A 204 26.61 -2.61 3.74
C LYS A 204 26.86 -1.44 2.77
N LYS A 205 25.96 -1.21 1.81
CA LYS A 205 26.11 -0.18 0.76
C LYS A 205 25.57 1.17 1.26
N ASN A 206 26.37 2.23 1.12
CA ASN A 206 25.98 3.58 1.57
C ASN A 206 24.69 4.10 0.91
N ALA A 207 24.51 3.88 -0.40
CA ALA A 207 23.29 4.30 -1.10
C ALA A 207 22.00 3.69 -0.49
N VAL A 208 22.06 2.45 -0.01
CA VAL A 208 20.93 1.80 0.67
C VAL A 208 20.72 2.37 2.07
N GLN A 209 21.81 2.74 2.77
CA GLN A 209 21.70 3.43 4.06
C GLN A 209 21.05 4.80 3.93
N GLU A 210 21.40 5.56 2.89
CA GLU A 210 20.76 6.85 2.59
C GLU A 210 19.26 6.67 2.34
N PHE A 211 18.87 5.65 1.59
CA PHE A 211 17.46 5.31 1.40
C PHE A 211 16.74 4.94 2.71
N TYR A 212 17.36 4.11 3.57
CA TYR A 212 16.78 3.77 4.88
C TYR A 212 16.74 4.94 5.87
N SER A 213 17.53 5.98 5.67
CA SER A 213 17.55 7.13 6.57
C SER A 213 16.21 7.88 6.61
N ASP A 214 15.41 7.83 5.53
CA ASP A 214 14.05 8.39 5.50
C ASP A 214 13.12 7.60 6.43
N LYS A 215 13.25 6.26 6.45
CA LYS A 215 12.51 5.39 7.38
C LYS A 215 12.86 5.69 8.83
N VAL A 216 14.12 6.04 9.11
CA VAL A 216 14.61 6.37 10.46
C VAL A 216 14.04 7.70 10.94
N GLN A 217 14.06 8.72 10.08
CA GLN A 217 13.43 10.01 10.39
C GLN A 217 11.93 9.84 10.64
N PHE A 218 11.24 9.12 9.75
CA PHE A 218 9.81 8.91 9.89
C PHE A 218 9.47 8.06 11.12
N GLY A 219 10.30 7.06 11.44
CA GLY A 219 10.19 6.28 12.67
C GLY A 219 10.30 7.13 13.94
N ALA A 220 11.22 8.10 13.97
CA ALA A 220 11.36 9.04 15.08
C ALA A 220 10.10 9.91 15.24
N ILE A 221 9.58 10.48 14.14
CA ILE A 221 8.32 11.24 14.13
C ILE A 221 7.17 10.37 14.65
N SER A 222 7.05 9.15 14.13
CA SER A 222 5.97 8.24 14.49
C SER A 222 5.95 7.90 15.97
N THR A 223 7.12 7.65 16.55
CA THR A 223 7.27 7.29 17.96
C THR A 223 6.82 8.44 18.88
N VAL A 224 7.01 9.70 18.47
CA VAL A 224 6.55 10.87 19.23
C VAL A 224 5.04 11.09 19.06
N LEU A 225 4.53 11.00 17.83
CA LEU A 225 3.11 11.25 17.54
C LEU A 225 2.19 10.20 18.16
N LYS A 226 2.63 8.94 18.23
CA LYS A 226 1.87 7.86 18.85
C LYS A 226 2.79 6.86 19.56
N PRO A 227 3.23 7.17 20.79
CA PRO A 227 4.08 6.28 21.58
C PRO A 227 3.42 4.91 21.79
N ASP A 228 4.24 3.86 21.84
CA ASP A 228 3.80 2.46 22.06
C ASP A 228 2.82 1.90 21.00
N LYS A 229 2.70 2.56 19.84
CA LYS A 229 1.86 2.08 18.75
C LYS A 229 2.65 1.89 17.46
N PRO A 230 2.35 0.83 16.69
CA PRO A 230 2.93 0.64 15.38
C PRO A 230 2.66 1.84 14.44
N VAL A 231 3.60 2.10 13.52
CA VAL A 231 3.57 3.18 12.52
C VAL A 231 2.22 3.34 11.83
N ARG A 232 1.51 2.25 11.55
CA ARG A 232 0.18 2.27 10.91
C ARG A 232 -0.81 3.20 11.63
N PHE A 233 -0.81 3.18 12.96
CA PHE A 233 -1.73 3.99 13.75
C PHE A 233 -1.31 5.45 13.78
N THR A 234 -0.01 5.74 13.70
CA THR A 234 0.47 7.12 13.52
C THR A 234 -0.03 7.68 12.20
N ILE A 235 0.14 6.94 11.09
CA ILE A 235 -0.27 7.39 9.76
C ILE A 235 -1.77 7.68 9.76
N LYS A 236 -2.57 6.70 10.19
CA LYS A 236 -4.04 6.80 10.17
C LYS A 236 -4.56 7.83 11.16
N ASP A 237 -4.05 7.92 12.38
CA ASP A 237 -4.74 8.68 13.43
C ASP A 237 -4.15 10.07 13.66
N LYS A 238 -2.88 10.26 13.32
CA LYS A 238 -2.13 11.48 13.67
C LYS A 238 -1.63 12.24 12.46
N LEU A 239 -1.12 11.55 11.45
CA LEU A 239 -0.56 12.22 10.27
C LEU A 239 -1.67 12.60 9.29
N ILE A 240 -2.32 11.62 8.68
CA ILE A 240 -3.34 11.86 7.65
C ILE A 240 -4.63 12.30 8.33
N LYS A 241 -5.03 13.57 8.16
CA LYS A 241 -6.22 14.17 8.78
C LYS A 241 -6.92 15.16 7.87
N SER A 242 -8.24 15.22 7.96
CA SER A 242 -9.12 16.14 7.21
C SER A 242 -8.68 17.60 7.27
N GLU A 243 -8.17 18.08 8.42
CA GLU A 243 -7.68 19.46 8.58
C GLU A 243 -6.49 19.84 7.68
N TYR A 244 -5.72 18.85 7.22
CA TYR A 244 -4.56 19.08 6.36
C TYR A 244 -4.80 18.78 4.88
N PHE A 245 -6.03 18.38 4.50
CA PHE A 245 -6.34 17.91 3.15
C PHE A 245 -5.89 18.91 2.06
N ASP A 246 -6.31 20.17 2.14
CA ASP A 246 -5.96 21.20 1.15
C ASP A 246 -4.45 21.45 1.07
N SER A 247 -3.74 21.31 2.19
CA SER A 247 -2.28 21.45 2.22
C SER A 247 -1.59 20.25 1.58
N TYR A 248 -2.07 19.03 1.85
CA TYR A 248 -1.53 17.82 1.24
C TYR A 248 -1.80 17.74 -0.26
N MET A 249 -2.96 18.24 -0.73
CA MET A 249 -3.26 18.30 -2.16
C MET A 249 -2.34 19.25 -2.95
N LYS A 250 -1.51 20.06 -2.28
CA LYS A 250 -0.42 20.84 -2.90
C LYS A 250 0.84 20.00 -3.16
N LEU A 251 0.99 18.85 -2.48
CA LEU A 251 2.06 17.90 -2.75
C LEU A 251 1.73 17.12 -4.03
N PRO A 252 2.56 17.18 -5.09
CA PRO A 252 2.26 16.53 -6.36
C PRO A 252 1.97 15.03 -6.22
N GLU A 253 2.82 14.30 -5.48
CA GLU A 253 2.66 12.86 -5.31
C GLU A 253 1.41 12.49 -4.49
N PHE A 254 1.06 13.31 -3.48
CA PHE A 254 -0.16 13.10 -2.72
C PHE A 254 -1.39 13.27 -3.61
N LYS A 255 -1.42 14.35 -4.39
CA LYS A 255 -2.50 14.67 -5.32
C LYS A 255 -2.68 13.60 -6.38
N GLU A 256 -1.58 13.11 -6.96
CA GLU A 256 -1.63 12.05 -7.97
C GLU A 256 -2.14 10.73 -7.37
N LEU A 257 -1.71 10.35 -6.17
CA LEU A 257 -2.24 9.16 -5.49
C LEU A 257 -3.73 9.31 -5.18
N HIS A 258 -4.14 10.45 -4.64
CA HIS A 258 -5.55 10.75 -4.39
C HIS A 258 -6.37 10.65 -5.68
N ASN A 259 -5.91 11.30 -6.74
CA ASN A 259 -6.56 11.26 -8.05
C ASN A 259 -6.63 9.83 -8.58
N PHE A 260 -5.55 9.07 -8.50
CA PHE A 260 -5.53 7.67 -8.94
C PHE A 260 -6.61 6.85 -8.24
N LEU A 261 -6.75 6.96 -6.92
CA LEU A 261 -7.79 6.26 -6.19
C LEU A 261 -9.20 6.75 -6.57
N GLN A 262 -9.39 8.07 -6.65
CA GLN A 262 -10.68 8.67 -7.00
C GLN A 262 -11.16 8.25 -8.41
N HIS A 263 -10.30 8.33 -9.42
CA HIS A 263 -10.67 8.01 -10.81
C HIS A 263 -10.96 6.51 -11.01
N ASN A 264 -10.29 5.64 -10.26
CA ASN A 264 -10.39 4.18 -10.48
C ASN A 264 -11.46 3.50 -9.62
N LEU A 265 -11.81 4.09 -8.49
CA LEU A 265 -12.86 3.58 -7.62
C LEU A 265 -14.25 4.14 -7.95
N VAL A 266 -14.39 4.82 -9.11
CA VAL A 266 -15.64 5.39 -9.66
C VAL A 266 -16.50 6.03 -8.56
N LEU A 267 -16.00 7.16 -8.05
CA LEU A 267 -16.77 8.11 -7.25
C LEU A 267 -17.36 9.21 -8.13
#